data_AF-A0A429DUF2-F1
#
_entry.id   AF-A0A429DUF2-F1
#
_cell.length_a   1.000
_cell.length_b   1.000
_cell.length_c   1.000
_cell.angle_alpha   90.00
_cell.angle_beta   90.00
_cell.angle_gamma   90.00
#
_symmetry.space_group_name_H-M   'P 1'
#
loop_
_entity.id
_entity.type
_entity.pdbx_description
1 polymer ?
#
loop_
_entity_poly.entity_id
_entity_poly.type
_entity_poly.pdbx_seq_one_letter_code
_entity_poly.pdbx_strand_id
1 'polypeptide(L)'
;MTNKRSRIAAALLVLLVSFFGGLSAAQATAAPVSVQQNPCGDLTGFKHVSLSSLPAEASTTYDLIKKGGPFPYPDKDGTVFSNRENILPKCASAYYHEYTVPTPGSPDRGARRIVTGNGGEFFYTADHYKTFSVIDVDGTPAPSCGDTSKLTKIGYSTLSSAAKSVVDKARGGATGTVYENREGVLPSCAAGYYQLFPVGTSDRVISGKGGEIVYTPDRYVTFKLVNLAG
;
A
#
# COMPACT_ATOMS: atom_id res chain seq x y z
N MET A 1 6.04 -87.30 18.49
CA MET A 1 5.34 -86.06 18.12
C MET A 1 5.84 -84.94 19.04
N THR A 2 6.95 -84.31 18.63
CA THR A 2 7.06 -82.87 18.28
C THR A 2 6.88 -81.91 19.45
N ASN A 3 7.76 -80.97 19.77
CA ASN A 3 9.19 -80.73 19.55
C ASN A 3 9.56 -79.71 20.64
N LYS A 4 10.53 -80.01 21.50
CA LYS A 4 11.07 -79.04 22.46
C LYS A 4 12.54 -78.80 22.16
N ARG A 5 12.82 -77.51 21.93
CA ARG A 5 14.06 -76.79 22.26
C ARG A 5 15.27 -77.16 21.41
N SER A 6 15.67 -76.23 20.54
CA SER A 6 17.09 -76.06 20.28
C SER A 6 17.50 -74.66 20.71
N ARG A 7 18.39 -74.63 21.70
CA ARG A 7 19.12 -73.48 22.19
C ARG A 7 20.43 -73.39 21.40
N ILE A 8 20.69 -72.20 20.85
CA ILE A 8 21.98 -71.46 20.86
C ILE A 8 23.26 -72.23 20.44
N ALA A 9 23.91 -71.72 19.39
CA ALA A 9 25.35 -71.32 19.31
C ALA A 9 25.82 -71.46 17.85
N ALA A 10 26.04 -70.37 17.11
CA ALA A 10 27.26 -69.53 17.06
C ALA A 10 28.40 -70.16 16.25
N ALA A 11 28.71 -69.58 15.08
CA ALA A 11 30.08 -69.25 14.65
C ALA A 11 30.14 -68.63 13.23
N LEU A 12 30.62 -67.38 13.20
CA LEU A 12 31.70 -66.82 12.37
C LEU A 12 31.57 -66.61 10.84
N LEU A 13 31.66 -65.30 10.53
CA LEU A 13 32.49 -64.61 9.52
C LEU A 13 32.05 -64.63 8.04
N VAL A 14 31.76 -63.45 7.47
CA VAL A 14 32.57 -62.79 6.42
C VAL A 14 32.03 -61.37 6.20
N LEU A 15 32.96 -60.40 6.13
CA LEU A 15 32.79 -58.99 5.77
C LEU A 15 32.04 -58.79 4.45
N LEU A 16 31.08 -57.86 4.43
CA LEU A 16 30.70 -57.13 3.21
C LEU A 16 30.36 -55.69 3.57
N VAL A 17 31.26 -54.80 3.17
CA VAL A 17 31.12 -53.35 3.22
C VAL A 17 30.07 -52.96 2.19
N SER A 18 28.92 -52.46 2.63
CA SER A 18 27.99 -51.73 1.77
C SER A 18 27.55 -50.44 2.46
N PHE A 19 28.38 -49.44 2.24
CA PHE A 19 28.10 -48.01 2.14
C PHE A 19 26.61 -47.69 1.93
N PHE A 20 25.88 -47.32 2.99
CA PHE A 20 24.59 -46.65 2.88
C PHE A 20 24.74 -45.23 3.44
N GLY A 21 25.29 -44.35 2.60
CA GLY A 21 25.15 -42.91 2.79
C GLY A 21 23.67 -42.56 2.64
N GLY A 22 23.02 -42.26 3.76
CA GLY A 22 21.67 -41.71 3.76
C GLY A 22 21.69 -40.35 3.04
N LEU A 23 21.25 -40.33 1.79
CA LEU A 23 20.89 -39.11 1.07
C LEU A 23 19.75 -38.44 1.84
N SER A 24 20.08 -37.43 2.65
CA SER A 24 19.11 -36.39 2.98
C SER A 24 18.82 -35.63 1.70
N ALA A 25 17.71 -35.96 1.03
CA ALA A 25 17.13 -35.11 0.01
C ALA A 25 16.72 -33.80 0.70
N ALA A 26 17.56 -32.76 0.59
CA ALA A 26 17.18 -31.42 0.95
C ALA A 26 15.97 -31.03 0.08
N GLN A 27 14.78 -31.07 0.67
CA GLN A 27 13.59 -30.52 0.03
C GLN A 27 13.81 -29.03 -0.08
N ALA A 28 14.07 -28.55 -1.30
CA ALA A 28 14.05 -27.14 -1.61
C ALA A 28 12.59 -26.67 -1.42
N THR A 29 12.28 -26.13 -0.25
CA THR A 29 11.07 -25.34 -0.06
C THR A 29 11.21 -24.11 -0.94
N ALA A 30 10.47 -24.09 -2.05
CA ALA A 30 10.31 -22.87 -2.82
C ALA A 30 9.79 -21.79 -1.87
N ALA A 31 10.57 -20.74 -1.67
CA ALA A 31 10.11 -19.57 -0.94
C ALA A 31 8.81 -19.09 -1.62
N PRO A 32 7.75 -18.74 -0.86
CA PRO A 32 6.56 -18.19 -1.47
C PRO A 32 6.98 -16.97 -2.28
N VAL A 33 6.67 -16.99 -3.58
CA VAL A 33 6.78 -15.79 -4.42
C VAL A 33 5.74 -14.83 -3.88
N SER A 34 6.14 -13.93 -3.01
CA SER A 34 5.32 -12.80 -2.62
C SER A 34 5.06 -11.99 -3.88
N VAL A 35 3.84 -12.08 -4.42
CA VAL A 35 3.37 -11.11 -5.42
C VAL A 35 3.56 -9.75 -4.77
N GLN A 36 4.52 -8.98 -5.27
CA GLN A 36 4.89 -7.72 -4.66
C GLN A 36 3.72 -6.75 -4.81
N GLN A 37 3.03 -6.48 -3.71
CA GLN A 37 1.95 -5.50 -3.66
C GLN A 37 2.47 -4.13 -4.09
N ASN A 38 1.69 -3.43 -4.92
CA ASN A 38 2.04 -2.10 -5.41
C ASN A 38 2.30 -1.13 -4.24
N PRO A 39 3.32 -0.25 -4.31
CA PRO A 39 3.50 0.85 -3.36
C PRO A 39 2.27 1.77 -3.32
N CYS A 40 2.03 2.44 -2.20
CA CYS A 40 0.88 3.35 -2.08
C CYS A 40 0.78 4.36 -3.24
N GLY A 41 -0.44 4.50 -3.78
CA GLY A 41 -0.73 5.35 -4.94
C GLY A 41 -0.26 4.82 -6.29
N ASP A 42 0.49 3.70 -6.36
CA ASP A 42 0.84 3.05 -7.63
C ASP A 42 -0.32 2.19 -8.15
N LEU A 43 -1.00 2.73 -9.17
CA LEU A 43 -2.16 2.11 -9.81
C LEU A 43 -1.78 1.27 -11.04
N THR A 44 -0.49 1.04 -11.28
CA THR A 44 -0.03 0.24 -12.41
C THR A 44 -0.61 -1.17 -12.35
N GLY A 45 -1.16 -1.64 -13.48
CA GLY A 45 -1.74 -2.98 -13.59
C GLY A 45 -3.22 -3.08 -13.16
N PHE A 46 -3.82 -2.01 -12.63
CA PHE A 46 -5.27 -1.97 -12.41
C PHE A 46 -6.02 -1.73 -13.72
N LYS A 47 -7.22 -2.30 -13.82
CA LYS A 47 -8.18 -1.90 -14.85
C LYS A 47 -8.73 -0.52 -14.50
N HIS A 48 -8.72 0.40 -15.45
CA HIS A 48 -9.35 1.71 -15.33
C HIS A 48 -10.73 1.73 -16.01
N VAL A 49 -11.69 2.38 -15.37
CA VAL A 49 -13.05 2.56 -15.88
C VAL A 49 -13.52 3.98 -15.57
N SER A 50 -14.26 4.60 -16.49
CA SER A 50 -14.88 5.90 -16.18
C SER A 50 -16.03 5.70 -15.19
N LEU A 51 -16.25 6.66 -14.30
CA LEU A 51 -17.42 6.64 -13.40
C LEU A 51 -18.73 6.48 -14.18
N SER A 52 -18.85 7.15 -15.32
CA SER A 52 -20.02 7.08 -16.22
C SER A 52 -20.26 5.71 -16.85
N SER A 53 -19.27 4.81 -16.84
CA SER A 53 -19.40 3.44 -17.36
C SER A 53 -19.86 2.42 -16.33
N LEU A 54 -19.92 2.81 -15.05
CA LEU A 54 -20.39 1.99 -13.94
C LEU A 54 -21.93 2.03 -13.83
N PRO A 55 -22.56 1.12 -13.06
CA PRO A 55 -23.98 1.23 -12.74
C PRO A 55 -24.32 2.61 -12.14
N ALA A 56 -25.50 3.15 -12.42
CA ALA A 56 -25.90 4.49 -11.99
C ALA A 56 -25.81 4.71 -10.47
N GLU A 57 -26.00 3.65 -9.68
CA GLU A 57 -25.86 3.70 -8.23
C GLU A 57 -24.42 4.04 -7.78
N ALA A 58 -23.40 3.70 -8.58
CA ALA A 58 -22.02 4.05 -8.28
C ALA A 58 -21.79 5.57 -8.36
N SER A 59 -22.39 6.24 -9.36
CA SER A 59 -22.36 7.71 -9.45
C SER A 59 -23.06 8.36 -8.26
N THR A 60 -24.23 7.84 -7.88
CA THR A 60 -24.95 8.32 -6.68
C THR A 60 -24.10 8.15 -5.41
N THR A 61 -23.46 6.98 -5.23
CA THR A 61 -22.57 6.76 -4.08
C THR A 61 -21.36 7.69 -4.12
N TYR A 62 -20.75 7.91 -5.28
CA TYR A 62 -19.66 8.87 -5.46
C TYR A 62 -20.07 10.28 -5.02
N ASP A 63 -21.23 10.78 -5.46
CA ASP A 63 -21.73 12.10 -5.09
C ASP A 63 -21.96 12.24 -3.57
N LEU A 64 -22.47 11.18 -2.93
CA LEU A 64 -22.61 11.13 -1.47
C LEU A 64 -21.26 11.18 -0.76
N ILE A 65 -20.25 10.46 -1.26
CA ILE A 65 -18.88 10.52 -0.72
C ILE A 65 -18.34 11.95 -0.81
N LYS A 66 -18.49 12.61 -1.97
CA LYS A 66 -18.05 14.00 -2.18
C LYS A 66 -18.74 14.98 -1.24
N LYS A 67 -20.01 14.74 -0.92
CA LYS A 67 -20.81 15.58 0.00
C LYS A 67 -20.54 15.27 1.47
N GLY A 68 -19.98 14.11 1.80
CA GLY A 68 -19.85 13.62 3.17
C GLY A 68 -21.13 13.01 3.73
N GLY A 69 -22.00 12.48 2.86
CA GLY A 69 -23.28 11.85 3.23
C GLY A 69 -24.50 12.79 3.15
N PRO A 70 -25.63 12.43 3.81
CA PRO A 70 -25.82 11.23 4.65
C PRO A 70 -25.72 9.93 3.85
N PHE A 71 -25.17 8.88 4.46
CA PHE A 71 -25.00 7.58 3.82
C PHE A 71 -26.18 6.64 4.09
N PRO A 72 -26.56 5.78 3.12
CA PRO A 72 -27.68 4.85 3.28
C PRO A 72 -27.40 3.74 4.31
N TYR A 73 -26.14 3.37 4.54
CA TYR A 73 -25.75 2.40 5.56
C TYR A 73 -24.77 3.04 6.56
N PRO A 74 -25.21 3.92 7.46
CA PRO A 74 -24.34 4.77 8.27
C PRO A 74 -23.40 3.99 9.22
N ASP A 75 -23.76 2.76 9.63
CA ASP A 75 -22.91 1.91 10.47
C ASP A 75 -21.79 1.18 9.70
N LYS A 76 -21.75 1.33 8.38
CA LYS A 76 -20.84 0.60 7.46
C LYS A 76 -20.14 1.54 6.48
N ASP A 77 -20.90 2.44 5.87
CA ASP A 77 -20.40 3.38 4.87
C ASP A 77 -19.48 4.40 5.54
N GLY A 78 -18.27 4.54 5.01
CA GLY A 78 -17.20 5.36 5.58
C GLY A 78 -16.34 4.63 6.62
N THR A 79 -16.60 3.36 6.93
CA THR A 79 -15.71 2.59 7.81
C THR A 79 -14.40 2.24 7.11
N VAL A 80 -13.36 1.97 7.90
CA VAL A 80 -12.02 1.64 7.38
C VAL A 80 -12.05 0.30 6.64
N PHE A 81 -11.59 0.34 5.38
CA PHE A 81 -11.29 -0.86 4.60
C PHE A 81 -9.84 -1.28 4.86
N SER A 82 -9.64 -2.44 5.49
CA SER A 82 -8.30 -2.85 5.94
C SER A 82 -7.39 -3.45 4.86
N ASN A 83 -7.88 -3.70 3.64
CA ASN A 83 -7.11 -4.27 2.52
C ASN A 83 -6.28 -5.51 2.89
N ARG A 84 -6.89 -6.49 3.60
CA ARG A 84 -6.16 -7.65 4.17
C ARG A 84 -5.63 -8.60 3.12
N GLU A 85 -6.35 -8.68 2.01
CA GLU A 85 -6.03 -9.49 0.85
C GLU A 85 -4.92 -8.86 0.00
N ASN A 86 -4.47 -7.64 0.35
CA ASN A 86 -3.39 -6.91 -0.31
C ASN A 86 -3.61 -6.70 -1.81
N ILE A 87 -4.88 -6.53 -2.22
CA ILE A 87 -5.23 -6.30 -3.62
C ILE A 87 -4.98 -4.83 -3.98
N LEU A 88 -5.42 -3.88 -3.14
CA LEU A 88 -5.14 -2.46 -3.34
C LEU A 88 -3.69 -2.13 -2.96
N PRO A 89 -3.13 -0.99 -3.41
CA PRO A 89 -1.79 -0.56 -3.04
C PRO A 89 -1.51 -0.54 -1.52
N LYS A 90 -0.24 -0.70 -1.15
CA LYS A 90 0.19 -0.79 0.25
C LYS A 90 0.35 0.59 0.88
N CYS A 91 -0.74 1.11 1.44
CA CYS A 91 -0.78 2.38 2.15
C CYS A 91 -0.80 2.24 3.68
N ALA A 92 -0.77 3.37 4.39
CA ALA A 92 -0.86 3.45 5.83
C ALA A 92 -2.19 2.88 6.37
N SER A 93 -2.22 2.56 7.66
CA SER A 93 -3.45 2.15 8.33
C SER A 93 -4.53 3.21 8.19
N ALA A 94 -5.80 2.79 8.05
CA ALA A 94 -6.95 3.67 7.85
C ALA A 94 -6.86 4.57 6.60
N TYR A 95 -6.01 4.22 5.63
CA TYR A 95 -5.93 4.95 4.36
C TYR A 95 -7.16 4.73 3.47
N TYR A 96 -7.74 3.53 3.52
CA TYR A 96 -8.89 3.17 2.69
C TYR A 96 -10.19 3.18 3.50
N HIS A 97 -11.27 3.64 2.87
CA HIS A 97 -12.63 3.62 3.43
C HIS A 97 -13.62 3.01 2.43
N GLU A 98 -14.60 2.26 2.92
CA GLU A 98 -15.58 1.57 2.06
C GLU A 98 -16.96 2.20 2.10
N TYR A 99 -17.65 2.15 0.96
CA TYR A 99 -19.00 2.67 0.78
C TYR A 99 -19.84 1.71 -0.05
N THR A 100 -21.08 1.50 0.38
CA THR A 100 -22.02 0.64 -0.32
C THR A 100 -22.47 1.28 -1.63
N VAL A 101 -22.45 0.48 -2.69
CA VAL A 101 -23.16 0.79 -3.93
C VAL A 101 -24.42 -0.08 -3.95
N PRO A 102 -25.62 0.50 -3.79
CA PRO A 102 -26.86 -0.26 -3.79
C PRO A 102 -27.02 -1.14 -5.03
N THR A 103 -27.58 -2.33 -4.85
CA THR A 103 -27.97 -3.21 -5.95
C THR A 103 -29.48 -3.17 -6.08
N PRO A 104 -30.04 -2.67 -7.19
CA PRO A 104 -31.50 -2.59 -7.37
C PRO A 104 -32.20 -3.92 -7.12
N GLY A 105 -33.27 -3.89 -6.33
CA GLY A 105 -34.06 -5.07 -5.98
C GLY A 105 -33.39 -6.00 -4.95
N SER A 106 -32.17 -5.72 -4.49
CA SER A 106 -31.56 -6.49 -3.42
C SER A 106 -32.23 -6.17 -2.07
N PRO A 107 -32.54 -7.17 -1.23
CA PRO A 107 -33.03 -6.94 0.12
C PRO A 107 -31.91 -6.57 1.11
N ASP A 108 -30.65 -6.65 0.69
CA ASP A 108 -29.46 -6.38 1.50
C ASP A 108 -28.51 -5.36 0.82
N ARG A 109 -27.34 -5.13 1.43
CA ARG A 109 -26.30 -4.22 0.90
C ARG A 109 -25.72 -4.67 -0.46
N GLY A 110 -25.96 -5.90 -0.89
CA GLY A 110 -25.34 -6.49 -2.07
C GLY A 110 -23.81 -6.60 -1.97
N ALA A 111 -23.18 -6.94 -3.10
CA ALA A 111 -21.73 -7.15 -3.20
C ALA A 111 -20.94 -5.93 -3.70
N ARG A 112 -21.63 -4.89 -4.20
CA ARG A 112 -21.00 -3.76 -4.88
C ARG A 112 -20.52 -2.69 -3.88
N ARG A 113 -19.30 -2.17 -4.08
CA ARG A 113 -18.73 -1.12 -3.22
C ARG A 113 -17.90 -0.14 -4.02
N ILE A 114 -17.79 1.08 -3.50
CA ILE A 114 -16.69 1.99 -3.79
C ILE A 114 -15.76 1.97 -2.57
N VAL A 115 -14.45 1.87 -2.81
CA VAL A 115 -13.41 2.07 -1.81
C VAL A 115 -12.64 3.34 -2.18
N THR A 116 -12.46 4.25 -1.23
CA THR A 116 -11.70 5.50 -1.43
C THR A 116 -10.31 5.39 -0.81
N GLY A 117 -9.30 5.98 -1.45
CA GLY A 117 -7.99 6.23 -0.84
C GLY A 117 -7.81 7.69 -0.46
N ASN A 118 -7.01 7.97 0.58
CA ASN A 118 -6.73 9.35 1.03
C ASN A 118 -5.96 10.18 -0.01
N GLY A 119 -5.31 9.56 -1.00
CA GLY A 119 -4.68 10.26 -2.13
C GLY A 119 -5.71 10.84 -3.13
N GLY A 120 -6.97 10.44 -3.00
CA GLY A 120 -8.08 10.84 -3.85
C GLY A 120 -8.48 9.79 -4.89
N GLU A 121 -7.93 8.58 -4.77
CA GLU A 121 -8.27 7.44 -5.62
C GLU A 121 -9.64 6.87 -5.24
N PHE A 122 -10.36 6.37 -6.24
CA PHE A 122 -11.61 5.65 -6.06
C PHE A 122 -11.48 4.30 -6.76
N PHE A 123 -11.93 3.24 -6.08
CA PHE A 123 -11.92 1.87 -6.58
C PHE A 123 -13.32 1.31 -6.55
N TYR A 124 -13.75 0.66 -7.63
CA TYR A 124 -15.01 -0.06 -7.70
C TYR A 124 -14.77 -1.56 -7.59
N THR A 125 -15.58 -2.24 -6.77
CA THR A 125 -15.71 -3.70 -6.74
C THR A 125 -17.17 -4.06 -6.97
N ALA A 126 -17.41 -5.02 -7.86
CA ALA A 126 -18.75 -5.60 -8.07
C ALA A 126 -18.99 -6.89 -7.27
N ASP A 127 -17.93 -7.47 -6.70
CA ASP A 127 -17.89 -8.88 -6.27
C ASP A 127 -17.42 -9.05 -4.82
N HIS A 128 -17.68 -8.04 -3.98
CA HIS A 128 -17.34 -8.02 -2.57
C HIS A 128 -15.83 -8.19 -2.31
N TYR A 129 -15.06 -7.27 -2.91
CA TYR A 129 -13.61 -7.07 -2.73
C TYR A 129 -12.72 -8.14 -3.35
N LYS A 130 -13.25 -9.00 -4.24
CA LYS A 130 -12.41 -10.00 -4.91
C LYS A 130 -11.63 -9.39 -6.07
N THR A 131 -12.21 -8.41 -6.76
CA THR A 131 -11.56 -7.65 -7.83
C THR A 131 -11.86 -6.17 -7.73
N PHE A 132 -10.93 -5.34 -8.23
CA PHE A 132 -11.07 -3.89 -8.23
C PHE A 132 -10.76 -3.30 -9.61
N SER A 133 -11.47 -2.24 -9.94
CA SER A 133 -11.10 -1.31 -11.02
C SER A 133 -10.92 0.10 -10.43
N VAL A 134 -9.93 0.84 -10.91
CA VAL A 134 -9.78 2.27 -10.61
C VAL A 134 -10.87 3.03 -11.35
N ILE A 135 -11.52 3.95 -10.65
CA ILE A 135 -12.52 4.85 -11.20
C ILE A 135 -11.84 6.15 -11.61
N ASP A 136 -11.85 6.45 -12.90
CA ASP A 136 -11.41 7.74 -13.42
C ASP A 136 -12.61 8.70 -13.41
N VAL A 137 -12.52 9.74 -12.59
CA VAL A 137 -13.54 10.77 -12.46
C VAL A 137 -13.25 11.90 -13.44
N ASP A 138 -14.23 12.27 -14.25
CA ASP A 138 -14.13 13.34 -15.25
C ASP A 138 -12.99 13.18 -16.27
N GLY A 139 -12.49 11.94 -16.44
CA GLY A 139 -11.29 11.67 -17.25
C GLY A 139 -10.01 12.30 -16.68
N THR A 140 -10.03 12.78 -15.43
CA THR A 140 -8.85 13.33 -14.77
C THR A 140 -7.97 12.17 -14.33
N PRO A 141 -6.77 11.99 -14.92
CA PRO A 141 -5.86 10.95 -14.48
C PRO A 141 -5.37 11.24 -13.05
N ALA A 142 -4.79 10.21 -12.41
CA ALA A 142 -4.09 10.38 -11.14
C ALA A 142 -3.08 11.56 -11.23
N PRO A 143 -2.85 12.31 -10.12
CA PRO A 143 -1.93 13.44 -10.12
C PRO A 143 -0.56 13.04 -10.67
N SER A 144 0.04 13.91 -11.48
CA SER A 144 1.38 13.67 -12.01
C SER A 144 2.41 13.63 -10.88
N CYS A 145 3.41 12.77 -11.03
CA CYS A 145 4.55 12.72 -10.11
C CYS A 145 5.12 14.13 -9.87
N GLY A 146 5.35 14.50 -8.60
CA GLY A 146 5.85 15.82 -8.22
C GLY A 146 4.77 16.90 -8.01
N ASP A 147 3.50 16.64 -8.32
CA ASP A 147 2.43 17.62 -8.07
C ASP A 147 2.23 17.91 -6.57
N THR A 148 2.49 19.15 -6.16
CA THR A 148 2.31 19.65 -4.79
C THR A 148 1.16 20.63 -4.64
N SER A 149 0.27 20.73 -5.64
CA SER A 149 -0.84 21.71 -5.68
C SER A 149 -1.79 21.62 -4.48
N LYS A 150 -1.93 20.43 -3.89
CA LYS A 150 -2.76 20.18 -2.69
C LYS A 150 -2.08 20.58 -1.37
N LEU A 151 -0.78 20.89 -1.37
CA LEU A 151 -0.04 21.16 -0.15
C LEU A 151 -0.11 22.64 0.24
N THR A 152 -0.46 22.89 1.50
CA THR A 152 -0.31 24.21 2.10
C THR A 152 1.17 24.60 2.13
N LYS A 153 1.46 25.86 1.79
CA LYS A 153 2.84 26.38 1.78
C LYS A 153 3.28 26.83 3.18
N ILE A 154 4.56 26.66 3.47
CA ILE A 154 5.24 27.22 4.65
C ILE A 154 6.48 27.99 4.19
N GLY A 155 6.71 29.20 4.71
CA GLY A 155 7.90 29.98 4.38
C GLY A 155 9.17 29.31 4.92
N TYR A 156 10.24 29.28 4.12
CA TYR A 156 11.52 28.76 4.59
C TYR A 156 12.01 29.54 5.82
N SER A 157 11.79 30.86 5.85
CA SER A 157 12.15 31.73 6.97
C SER A 157 11.50 31.32 8.32
N THR A 158 10.34 30.66 8.31
CA THR A 158 9.61 30.26 9.53
C THR A 158 10.04 28.90 10.08
N LEU A 159 10.84 28.15 9.34
CA LEU A 159 11.36 26.86 9.77
C LEU A 159 12.38 27.03 10.91
N SER A 160 12.49 25.99 11.75
CA SER A 160 13.55 25.90 12.77
C SER A 160 14.93 25.90 12.12
N SER A 161 15.97 26.32 12.84
CA SER A 161 17.35 26.32 12.31
C SER A 161 17.81 24.92 11.88
N ALA A 162 17.38 23.88 12.60
CA ALA A 162 17.66 22.49 12.23
C ALA A 162 16.97 22.11 10.91
N ALA A 163 15.68 22.42 10.77
CA ALA A 163 14.93 22.14 9.54
C ALA A 163 15.51 22.89 8.34
N LYS A 164 15.88 24.17 8.50
CA LYS A 164 16.57 24.96 7.47
C LYS A 164 17.85 24.30 7.00
N SER A 165 18.71 23.87 7.94
CA SER A 165 19.96 23.17 7.61
C SER A 165 19.72 21.89 6.80
N VAL A 166 18.67 21.13 7.12
CA VAL A 166 18.32 19.92 6.38
C VAL A 166 17.74 20.23 4.99
N VAL A 167 16.88 21.26 4.89
CA VAL A 167 16.39 21.75 3.58
C VAL A 167 17.55 22.14 2.69
N ASP A 168 18.52 22.90 3.20
CA ASP A 168 19.67 23.35 2.42
C ASP A 168 20.56 22.18 1.98
N LYS A 169 20.76 21.17 2.85
CA LYS A 169 21.48 19.94 2.48
C LYS A 169 20.76 19.17 1.37
N ALA A 170 19.45 18.97 1.50
CA ALA A 170 18.64 18.26 0.52
C ALA A 170 18.68 18.97 -0.84
N ARG A 171 18.57 20.30 -0.85
CA ARG A 171 18.71 21.14 -2.06
C ARG A 171 20.12 21.14 -2.63
N GLY A 172 21.13 21.02 -1.78
CA GLY A 172 22.53 20.87 -2.16
C GLY A 172 22.89 19.50 -2.73
N GLY A 173 21.92 18.61 -2.94
CA GLY A 173 22.14 17.29 -3.54
C GLY A 173 22.62 16.22 -2.54
N ALA A 174 22.48 16.46 -1.24
CA ALA A 174 22.70 15.41 -0.25
C ALA A 174 21.75 14.23 -0.54
N THR A 175 22.25 13.01 -0.34
CA THR A 175 21.42 11.80 -0.54
C THR A 175 20.70 11.45 0.75
N GLY A 176 19.37 11.42 0.68
CA GLY A 176 18.51 10.93 1.76
C GLY A 176 18.24 9.44 1.66
N THR A 177 17.39 8.95 2.57
CA THR A 177 16.79 7.60 2.42
C THR A 177 15.62 7.66 1.47
N VAL A 178 15.17 6.54 0.89
CA VAL A 178 13.96 6.54 0.04
C VAL A 178 12.75 6.84 0.93
N TYR A 179 11.94 7.84 0.53
CA TYR A 179 10.66 8.08 1.19
C TYR A 179 9.62 7.06 0.70
N GLU A 180 9.07 6.27 1.61
CA GLU A 180 7.93 5.41 1.35
C GLU A 180 6.64 6.23 1.52
N ASN A 181 6.01 6.62 0.40
CA ASN A 181 4.80 7.46 0.33
C ASN A 181 3.53 6.77 0.86
N ARG A 182 3.55 6.18 2.06
CA ARG A 182 2.46 5.37 2.60
C ARG A 182 1.22 6.18 2.94
N GLU A 183 1.38 7.47 3.19
CA GLU A 183 0.28 8.38 3.49
C GLU A 183 -0.51 8.78 2.25
N GLY A 184 0.04 8.56 1.04
CA GLY A 184 -0.55 8.94 -0.25
C GLY A 184 -0.85 10.43 -0.38
N VAL A 185 -0.20 11.27 0.41
CA VAL A 185 -0.34 12.73 0.36
C VAL A 185 0.45 13.29 -0.82
N LEU A 186 1.64 12.74 -1.10
CA LEU A 186 2.37 13.04 -2.32
C LEU A 186 1.88 12.12 -3.45
N PRO A 187 1.95 12.54 -4.73
CA PRO A 187 1.65 11.66 -5.85
C PRO A 187 2.57 10.44 -5.89
N SER A 188 2.09 9.33 -6.43
CA SER A 188 2.96 8.17 -6.68
C SER A 188 3.97 8.49 -7.78
N CYS A 189 5.20 8.02 -7.59
CA CYS A 189 6.34 8.29 -8.43
C CYS A 189 7.22 7.05 -8.55
N ALA A 190 8.10 7.03 -9.55
CA ALA A 190 9.13 6.01 -9.66
C ALA A 190 9.97 5.90 -8.38
N ALA A 191 10.42 4.69 -8.06
CA ALA A 191 11.20 4.41 -6.86
C ALA A 191 12.40 5.37 -6.71
N GLY A 192 12.57 5.92 -5.51
CA GLY A 192 13.64 6.87 -5.21
C GLY A 192 13.45 8.28 -5.79
N TYR A 193 12.27 8.62 -6.34
CA TYR A 193 11.95 10.00 -6.68
C TYR A 193 11.95 10.91 -5.45
N TYR A 194 11.30 10.46 -4.38
CA TYR A 194 11.28 11.17 -3.11
C TYR A 194 12.35 10.62 -2.17
N GLN A 195 13.11 11.53 -1.58
CA GLN A 195 14.10 11.24 -0.56
C GLN A 195 13.71 11.87 0.78
N LEU A 196 13.88 11.10 1.85
CA LEU A 196 13.58 11.47 3.22
C LEU A 196 14.85 11.84 3.97
N PHE A 197 14.79 12.98 4.66
CA PHE A 197 15.82 13.50 5.53
C PHE A 197 15.23 13.76 6.92
N PRO A 198 15.63 13.00 7.95
CA PRO A 198 15.27 13.32 9.33
C PRO A 198 15.82 14.69 9.73
N VAL A 199 15.00 15.49 10.41
CA VAL A 199 15.45 16.72 11.07
C VAL A 199 15.67 16.43 12.55
N GLY A 200 14.71 15.77 13.18
CA GLY A 200 14.74 15.32 14.56
C GLY A 200 13.96 14.01 14.73
N THR A 201 13.37 13.81 15.90
CA THR A 201 12.61 12.58 16.21
C THR A 201 11.26 12.50 15.51
N SER A 202 10.65 13.66 15.22
CA SER A 202 9.32 13.77 14.62
C SER A 202 9.35 14.44 13.26
N ASP A 203 10.14 15.51 13.12
CA ASP A 203 10.18 16.36 11.95
C ASP A 203 11.16 15.87 10.88
N ARG A 204 10.80 16.14 9.63
CA ARG A 204 11.48 15.61 8.45
C ARG A 204 11.30 16.55 7.27
N VAL A 205 12.27 16.48 6.38
CA VAL A 205 12.20 17.05 5.05
C VAL A 205 12.11 15.90 4.05
N ILE A 206 11.25 16.05 3.07
CA ILE A 206 11.15 15.19 1.89
C ILE A 206 11.53 16.04 0.68
N SER A 207 12.53 15.62 -0.08
CA SER A 207 12.84 16.24 -1.38
C SER A 207 12.36 15.36 -2.52
N GLY A 208 11.90 15.98 -3.61
CA GLY A 208 11.62 15.31 -4.87
C GLY A 208 12.67 15.65 -5.94
N LYS A 209 12.80 14.79 -6.96
CA LYS A 209 13.72 15.05 -8.09
C LYS A 209 13.32 16.26 -8.93
N GLY A 210 12.07 16.71 -8.85
CA GLY A 210 11.59 17.94 -9.49
C GLY A 210 11.99 19.21 -8.74
N GLY A 211 12.68 19.09 -7.60
CA GLY A 211 13.12 20.20 -6.77
C GLY A 211 12.10 20.60 -5.70
N GLU A 212 11.02 19.84 -5.54
CA GLU A 212 10.04 20.03 -4.49
C GLU A 212 10.67 19.76 -3.13
N ILE A 213 10.38 20.61 -2.15
CA ILE A 213 10.80 20.42 -0.76
C ILE A 213 9.56 20.44 0.12
N VAL A 214 9.27 19.32 0.78
CA VAL A 214 8.11 19.16 1.65
C VAL A 214 8.59 18.96 3.08
N TYR A 215 8.03 19.73 4.01
CA TYR A 215 8.30 19.62 5.43
C TYR A 215 7.12 18.97 6.14
N THR A 216 7.42 17.98 6.98
CA THR A 216 6.45 17.30 7.83
C THR A 216 6.92 17.38 9.28
N PRO A 217 6.33 18.27 10.12
CA PRO A 217 6.79 18.54 11.49
C PRO A 217 6.39 17.47 12.52
N ASP A 218 5.44 16.61 12.19
CA ASP A 218 4.60 15.89 13.13
C ASP A 218 4.42 14.41 12.74
N ARG A 219 5.51 13.82 12.26
CA ARG A 219 5.59 12.41 11.97
C ARG A 219 4.65 11.92 10.83
N TYR A 220 4.61 12.62 9.70
CA TYR A 220 3.75 12.37 8.52
C TYR A 220 2.26 12.70 8.74
N VAL A 221 1.90 13.45 9.78
CA VAL A 221 0.49 13.86 9.97
C VAL A 221 0.17 15.06 9.08
N THR A 222 1.08 16.02 8.98
CA THR A 222 0.97 17.17 8.08
C THR A 222 2.14 17.22 7.10
N PHE A 223 1.84 17.69 5.89
CA PHE A 223 2.79 17.91 4.81
C PHE A 223 2.62 19.35 4.32
N LYS A 224 3.71 20.11 4.31
CA LYS A 224 3.72 21.50 3.86
C LYS A 224 4.79 21.69 2.81
N LEU A 225 4.43 22.33 1.69
CA LEU A 225 5.40 22.71 0.67
C LEU A 225 6.25 23.87 1.20
N VAL A 226 7.57 23.70 1.25
CA VAL A 226 8.49 24.77 1.65
C VAL A 226 8.61 25.77 0.51
N ASN A 227 8.13 26.99 0.76
CA ASN A 227 8.35 28.12 -0.11
C ASN A 227 9.72 28.74 0.18
N LEU A 228 10.68 28.50 -0.71
CA LEU A 228 12.06 28.93 -0.58
C LEU A 228 12.26 30.44 -0.78
N ALA A 229 11.29 31.12 -1.38
CA ALA A 229 11.34 32.56 -1.63
C ALA A 229 10.79 33.41 -0.46
N GLY A 230 10.31 32.77 0.62
CA GLY A 230 9.65 33.44 1.75
C GLY A 230 10.20 33.08 3.11
#